data_AF-A0A7S4V8Y0-F1
#
_entry.id   AF-A0A7S4V8Y0-F1
#
_cell.length_a   1.000
_cell.length_b   1.000
_cell.length_c   1.000
_cell.angle_alpha   90.00
_cell.angle_beta   90.00
_cell.angle_gamma   90.00
#
_symmetry.space_group_name_H-M   'P 1'
#
loop_
_entity.id
_entity.type
_entity.pdbx_description
1 polymer ?
#
loop_
_entity_poly.entity_id
_entity_poly.type
_entity_poly.pdbx_seq_one_letter_code
_entity_poly.pdbx_strand_id
1 'polypeptide(L)'
;KWRRPAPGREPARRQQRQQQQAAAAAAAAKGAIAMLSTLPAQSHFLTNKDCMEAFGYFDVDDTGRMEYEEMQTACNTMLAPAELDFSDWEGTTFTPRVFRQFVEFLHRQCPQYNVAGNLMKFIRENREAKDDDGVDLTDRALRKLFDAYDTDGTGEFSIMEMYKLFCLLKIPLELLFAQRGAMDGSCEFDEFCAILREINQQHPEVDVDDKIMGVVAGLGDGTPELPEDDPDLENDPAEEEDPDPEPPTKKALLVGINYVGSDCELGGCINDVRNHLRVLIENFGFAEENILLLTEDQDDDSKLPTAAIIRDGIQWLISDASEGDFLFFAYSGHGSQLPDKEGVEPDGKNEILCPLDLQEDWYANSISDNYLHDVFFNQLPDGVRCLCVYDCCHSGTMTDLSCTKDITPPGADVDVEEGAVDRFLAPVDDIQGEIDCARQAAADAGITRRQRSPEGLESKLVWTISGCQDNQTSADATIGGVRQGAMTWSLLESLQEGGTKGPWHLRYERLLSMMRKKLTEKRFSQRPAMGSTREELFGRYYLANKP
;
A
#
# COMPACT_ATOMS: atom_id res chain seq x y z
N LYS A 1 70.58 -32.03 -31.39
CA LYS A 1 69.82 -31.56 -32.58
C LYS A 1 68.34 -31.55 -32.24
N TRP A 2 67.85 -30.49 -31.57
CA TRP A 2 66.41 -30.26 -31.40
C TRP A 2 65.94 -29.39 -32.56
N ARG A 3 65.16 -29.96 -33.48
CA ARG A 3 64.52 -29.22 -34.58
C ARG A 3 63.28 -28.52 -34.01
N ARG A 4 63.23 -27.19 -34.15
CA ARG A 4 62.01 -26.40 -33.94
C ARG A 4 60.93 -26.85 -34.95
N PRO A 5 59.64 -26.95 -34.56
CA PRO A 5 58.56 -27.26 -35.49
C PRO A 5 58.28 -26.05 -36.39
N ALA A 6 57.84 -26.33 -37.62
CA ALA A 6 57.51 -25.32 -38.62
C ALA A 6 56.25 -24.53 -38.21
N PRO A 7 56.24 -23.19 -38.36
CA PRO A 7 55.07 -22.37 -38.07
C PRO A 7 54.11 -22.47 -39.27
N GLY A 8 52.84 -22.84 -39.05
CA GLY A 8 51.82 -22.66 -40.09
C GLY A 8 50.65 -23.65 -40.16
N ARG A 9 50.53 -24.66 -39.29
CA ARG A 9 49.38 -25.61 -39.33
C ARG A 9 48.44 -25.58 -38.13
N GLU A 10 48.80 -24.93 -37.03
CA GLU A 10 47.94 -24.74 -35.85
C GLU A 10 46.75 -23.79 -36.04
N PRO A 11 46.87 -22.65 -36.77
CA PRO A 11 45.78 -21.68 -36.87
C PRO A 11 44.54 -22.26 -37.56
N ALA A 12 44.72 -22.97 -38.67
CA ALA A 12 43.60 -23.50 -39.47
C ALA A 12 42.79 -24.59 -38.73
N ARG A 13 43.45 -25.46 -37.95
CA ARG A 13 42.75 -26.47 -37.13
C ARG A 13 42.01 -25.85 -35.94
N ARG A 14 42.55 -24.76 -35.38
CA ARG A 14 41.91 -24.00 -34.30
C ARG A 14 40.67 -23.27 -34.82
N GLN A 15 40.78 -22.65 -35.99
CA GLN A 15 39.68 -21.95 -36.65
C GLN A 15 38.55 -22.90 -37.07
N GLN A 16 38.90 -24.08 -37.61
CA GLN A 16 37.91 -25.10 -37.97
C GLN A 16 37.17 -25.67 -36.74
N ARG A 17 37.88 -25.85 -35.61
CA ARG A 17 37.25 -26.26 -34.34
C ARG A 17 36.32 -25.18 -33.78
N GLN A 18 36.73 -23.91 -33.84
CA GLN A 18 35.90 -22.77 -33.43
C GLN A 18 34.61 -22.68 -34.26
N GLN A 19 34.70 -22.85 -35.58
CA GLN A 19 33.52 -22.86 -36.46
C GLN A 19 32.57 -24.02 -36.17
N GLN A 20 33.09 -25.23 -35.90
CA GLN A 20 32.26 -26.39 -35.53
C GLN A 20 31.57 -26.20 -34.17
N GLN A 21 32.24 -25.58 -33.20
CA GLN A 21 31.66 -25.27 -31.89
C GLN A 21 30.58 -24.20 -31.97
N ALA A 22 30.79 -23.15 -32.76
CA ALA A 22 29.79 -22.11 -33.00
C ALA A 22 28.53 -22.69 -33.66
N ALA A 23 28.68 -23.56 -34.68
CA ALA A 23 27.55 -24.22 -35.33
C ALA A 23 26.74 -25.11 -34.36
N ALA A 24 27.41 -25.80 -33.44
CA ALA A 24 26.73 -26.61 -32.41
C ALA A 24 25.98 -25.75 -31.39
N ALA A 25 26.54 -24.61 -30.98
CA ALA A 25 25.88 -23.65 -30.09
C ALA A 25 24.63 -23.03 -30.74
N ALA A 26 24.71 -22.65 -32.02
CA ALA A 26 23.58 -22.15 -32.80
C ALA A 26 22.43 -23.18 -32.84
N ALA A 27 22.75 -24.44 -33.12
CA ALA A 27 21.76 -25.51 -33.21
C ALA A 27 21.08 -25.80 -31.84
N ALA A 28 21.84 -25.76 -30.75
CA ALA A 28 21.30 -25.93 -29.40
C ALA A 28 20.33 -24.80 -29.04
N ALA A 29 20.72 -23.55 -29.30
CA ALA A 29 19.89 -22.37 -29.04
C ALA A 29 18.60 -22.37 -29.88
N LYS A 30 18.67 -22.72 -31.17
CA LYS A 30 17.47 -22.87 -32.03
C LYS A 30 16.49 -23.95 -31.52
N GLY A 31 16.99 -25.02 -30.89
CA GLY A 31 16.15 -26.05 -30.29
C GLY A 31 15.41 -25.61 -29.01
N ALA A 32 15.82 -24.51 -28.37
CA ALA A 32 15.28 -24.06 -27.10
C ALA A 32 13.83 -23.58 -27.21
N ILE A 33 13.48 -22.77 -28.22
CA ILE A 33 12.13 -22.17 -28.35
C ILE A 33 11.02 -23.22 -28.42
N ALA A 34 11.25 -24.33 -29.13
CA ALA A 34 10.27 -25.42 -29.23
C ALA A 34 10.05 -26.17 -27.89
N MET A 35 10.99 -26.06 -26.94
CA MET A 35 10.93 -26.74 -25.63
C MET A 35 10.68 -25.79 -24.45
N LEU A 36 10.84 -24.47 -24.60
CA LEU A 36 10.77 -23.49 -23.52
C LEU A 36 9.39 -23.41 -22.83
N SER A 37 8.31 -23.86 -23.49
CA SER A 37 6.96 -23.95 -22.88
C SER A 37 6.76 -25.18 -21.96
N THR A 38 7.73 -26.10 -21.89
CA THR A 38 7.56 -27.40 -21.22
C THR A 38 8.60 -27.70 -20.13
N LEU A 39 9.55 -26.79 -19.88
CA LEU A 39 10.66 -27.04 -18.95
C LEU A 39 10.30 -26.58 -17.52
N PRO A 40 10.40 -27.47 -16.51
CA PRO A 40 10.25 -27.08 -15.11
C PRO A 40 11.49 -26.31 -14.61
N ALA A 41 11.26 -25.26 -13.82
CA ALA A 41 12.33 -24.49 -13.18
C ALA A 41 13.02 -25.34 -12.11
N GLN A 42 14.33 -25.56 -12.24
CA GLN A 42 15.16 -26.14 -11.19
C GLN A 42 16.56 -25.52 -11.18
N SER A 43 16.98 -25.19 -9.96
CA SER A 43 18.22 -24.65 -9.38
C SER A 43 19.57 -24.99 -10.07
N HIS A 44 20.70 -24.29 -9.99
CA HIS A 44 21.21 -23.07 -9.32
C HIS A 44 22.54 -22.68 -10.03
N PHE A 45 22.76 -21.41 -10.41
CA PHE A 45 24.11 -20.81 -10.57
C PHE A 45 24.06 -19.27 -10.60
N LEU A 46 23.09 -18.68 -11.31
CA LEU A 46 22.77 -17.23 -11.26
C LEU A 46 21.56 -17.02 -10.37
N THR A 47 21.56 -15.95 -9.56
CA THR A 47 20.39 -15.57 -8.78
C THR A 47 19.33 -14.92 -9.68
N ASN A 48 18.07 -14.87 -9.24
CA ASN A 48 17.03 -14.13 -9.97
C ASN A 48 17.47 -12.67 -10.16
N LYS A 49 18.12 -12.09 -9.15
CA LYS A 49 18.62 -10.73 -9.18
C LYS A 49 19.62 -10.52 -10.30
N ASP A 50 20.60 -11.41 -10.46
CA ASP A 50 21.63 -11.29 -11.51
C ASP A 50 21.04 -11.42 -12.93
N CYS A 51 20.05 -12.29 -13.11
CA CYS A 51 19.36 -12.44 -14.40
C CYS A 51 18.50 -11.22 -14.74
N MET A 52 17.83 -10.62 -13.74
CA MET A 52 17.03 -9.41 -13.93
C MET A 52 17.93 -8.20 -14.20
N GLU A 53 19.06 -8.10 -13.52
CA GLU A 53 20.04 -7.04 -13.74
C GLU A 53 20.66 -7.12 -15.14
N ALA A 54 21.08 -8.32 -15.56
CA ALA A 54 21.51 -8.52 -16.95
C ALA A 54 20.40 -8.19 -17.95
N PHE A 55 19.16 -8.58 -17.67
CA PHE A 55 18.01 -8.27 -18.52
C PHE A 55 17.89 -6.76 -18.74
N GLY A 56 17.92 -5.95 -17.68
CA GLY A 56 17.82 -4.50 -17.78
C GLY A 56 19.01 -3.79 -18.44
N TYR A 57 20.16 -4.46 -18.59
CA TYR A 57 21.26 -3.96 -19.40
C TYR A 57 21.06 -4.25 -20.90
N PHE A 58 20.28 -5.27 -21.25
CA PHE A 58 20.01 -5.64 -22.64
C PHE A 58 18.68 -5.08 -23.17
N ASP A 59 17.68 -4.87 -22.31
CA ASP A 59 16.45 -4.13 -22.59
C ASP A 59 16.78 -2.63 -22.57
N VAL A 60 17.26 -2.13 -23.71
CA VAL A 60 17.78 -0.77 -23.84
C VAL A 60 16.64 0.25 -23.88
N ASP A 61 15.46 -0.17 -24.33
CA ASP A 61 14.26 0.66 -24.45
C ASP A 61 13.31 0.61 -23.24
N ASP A 62 13.62 -0.21 -22.23
CA ASP A 62 12.91 -0.33 -20.94
C ASP A 62 11.44 -0.73 -21.11
N THR A 63 11.15 -1.51 -22.16
CA THR A 63 9.79 -1.96 -22.47
C THR A 63 9.33 -3.14 -21.59
N GLY A 64 10.24 -3.70 -20.78
CA GLY A 64 10.02 -4.90 -19.97
C GLY A 64 10.01 -6.18 -20.79
N ARG A 65 10.45 -6.12 -22.06
CA ARG A 65 10.53 -7.21 -23.02
C ARG A 65 11.71 -6.99 -23.95
N MET A 66 12.59 -7.99 -24.09
CA MET A 66 13.65 -7.89 -25.09
C MET A 66 13.09 -8.15 -26.48
N GLU A 67 13.40 -7.25 -27.41
CA GLU A 67 13.23 -7.47 -28.85
C GLU A 67 14.35 -8.38 -29.40
N TYR A 68 14.19 -8.82 -30.65
CA TYR A 68 15.13 -9.71 -31.31
C TYR A 68 16.59 -9.20 -31.27
N GLU A 69 16.81 -7.91 -31.55
CA GLU A 69 18.16 -7.31 -31.63
C GLU A 69 18.88 -7.29 -30.26
N GLU A 70 18.12 -7.08 -29.20
CA GLU A 70 18.59 -7.07 -27.81
C GLU A 70 18.93 -8.48 -27.34
N MET A 71 18.05 -9.43 -27.64
CA MET A 71 18.28 -10.85 -27.36
C MET A 71 19.49 -11.39 -28.13
N GLN A 72 19.69 -10.96 -29.39
CA GLN A 72 20.86 -11.28 -30.21
C GLN A 72 22.15 -10.76 -29.58
N THR A 73 22.13 -9.55 -29.01
CA THR A 73 23.26 -8.95 -28.28
C THR A 73 23.56 -9.71 -26.99
N ALA A 74 22.53 -10.09 -26.24
CA ALA A 74 22.66 -10.91 -25.03
C ALA A 74 23.27 -12.28 -25.33
N CYS A 75 22.87 -12.92 -26.43
CA CYS A 75 23.41 -14.21 -26.84
C CYS A 75 24.88 -14.13 -27.26
N ASN A 76 25.26 -13.10 -28.03
CA ASN A 76 26.64 -12.88 -28.43
C ASN A 76 27.54 -12.61 -27.21
N THR A 77 27.03 -11.90 -26.21
CA THR A 77 27.72 -11.66 -24.95
C THR A 77 27.94 -12.96 -24.16
N MET A 78 26.88 -13.76 -24.01
CA MET A 78 26.94 -15.02 -23.26
C MET A 78 27.82 -16.08 -23.94
N LEU A 79 27.84 -16.13 -25.26
CA LEU A 79 28.50 -17.17 -26.05
C LEU A 79 29.81 -16.69 -26.69
N ALA A 80 30.32 -15.52 -26.29
CA ALA A 80 31.60 -14.99 -26.76
C ALA A 80 32.73 -16.03 -26.62
N PRO A 81 33.60 -16.20 -27.64
CA PRO A 81 33.72 -15.41 -28.87
C PRO A 81 32.90 -15.96 -30.07
N ALA A 82 31.90 -16.82 -29.84
CA ALA A 82 31.03 -17.25 -30.93
C ALA A 82 30.03 -16.15 -31.27
N GLU A 83 30.14 -15.60 -32.48
CA GLU A 83 29.07 -14.80 -33.09
C GLU A 83 28.06 -15.77 -33.70
N LEU A 84 26.83 -15.69 -33.21
CA LEU A 84 25.74 -16.56 -33.65
C LEU A 84 24.72 -15.71 -34.38
N ASP A 85 24.12 -16.29 -35.41
CA ASP A 85 23.04 -15.65 -36.18
C ASP A 85 21.70 -16.26 -35.75
N PHE A 86 20.87 -15.44 -35.11
CA PHE A 86 19.52 -15.80 -34.65
C PHE A 86 18.41 -15.21 -35.53
N SER A 87 18.68 -14.81 -36.77
CA SER A 87 17.70 -14.20 -37.70
C SER A 87 16.35 -14.93 -37.82
N ASP A 88 16.30 -16.23 -37.56
CA ASP A 88 15.05 -16.99 -37.47
C ASP A 88 14.09 -16.51 -36.33
N TRP A 89 14.55 -15.64 -35.43
CA TRP A 89 13.81 -15.12 -34.27
C TRP A 89 13.31 -13.68 -34.46
N GLU A 90 13.50 -13.10 -35.65
CA GLU A 90 13.07 -11.75 -36.00
C GLU A 90 11.56 -11.57 -35.73
N GLY A 91 11.20 -10.54 -34.97
CA GLY A 91 9.82 -10.24 -34.56
C GLY A 91 9.31 -10.99 -33.31
N THR A 92 10.17 -11.71 -32.59
CA THR A 92 9.82 -12.36 -31.31
C THR A 92 10.22 -11.48 -30.12
N THR A 93 9.36 -11.37 -29.11
CA THR A 93 9.65 -10.67 -27.85
C THR A 93 9.90 -11.64 -26.70
N PHE A 94 10.84 -11.32 -25.82
CA PHE A 94 11.30 -12.18 -24.74
C PHE A 94 11.05 -11.53 -23.38
N THR A 95 10.23 -12.18 -22.54
CA THR A 95 10.01 -11.72 -21.16
C THR A 95 11.21 -12.07 -20.26
N PRO A 96 11.39 -11.40 -19.11
CA PRO A 96 12.47 -11.72 -18.16
C PRO A 96 12.49 -13.19 -17.71
N ARG A 97 11.30 -13.78 -17.57
CA ARG A 97 11.13 -15.21 -17.27
C ARG A 97 11.70 -16.10 -18.37
N VAL A 98 11.41 -15.78 -19.64
CA VAL A 98 11.90 -16.54 -20.80
C VAL A 98 13.40 -16.36 -20.97
N PHE A 99 13.90 -15.13 -20.78
CA PHE A 99 15.33 -14.85 -20.80
C PHE A 99 16.09 -15.69 -19.78
N ARG A 100 15.64 -15.72 -18.52
CA ARG A 100 16.25 -16.55 -17.49
C ARG A 100 16.27 -18.04 -17.86
N GLN A 101 15.13 -18.60 -18.29
CA GLN A 101 15.05 -20.01 -18.70
C GLN A 101 16.01 -20.31 -19.84
N PHE A 102 16.20 -19.35 -20.74
CA PHE A 102 17.14 -19.45 -21.84
C PHE A 102 18.60 -19.40 -21.38
N VAL A 103 18.97 -18.50 -20.46
CA VAL A 103 20.32 -18.44 -19.86
C VAL A 103 20.66 -19.77 -19.19
N GLU A 104 19.73 -20.32 -18.39
CA GLU A 104 19.89 -21.62 -17.73
C GLU A 104 20.05 -22.76 -18.74
N PHE A 105 19.30 -22.72 -19.83
CA PHE A 105 19.40 -23.69 -20.92
C PHE A 105 20.76 -23.62 -21.62
N LEU A 106 21.21 -22.42 -22.01
CA LEU A 106 22.52 -22.22 -22.64
C LEU A 106 23.65 -22.66 -21.73
N HIS A 107 23.57 -22.38 -20.44
CA HIS A 107 24.58 -22.81 -19.49
C HIS A 107 24.73 -24.34 -19.46
N ARG A 108 23.63 -25.09 -19.56
CA ARG A 108 23.62 -26.56 -19.57
C ARG A 108 24.09 -27.15 -20.90
N GLN A 109 23.65 -26.59 -22.03
CA GLN A 109 23.93 -27.14 -23.35
C GLN A 109 25.29 -26.70 -23.92
N CYS A 110 25.77 -25.54 -23.47
CA CYS A 110 27.00 -24.91 -23.96
C CYS A 110 28.01 -24.64 -22.82
N PRO A 111 28.36 -25.64 -21.98
CA PRO A 111 29.24 -25.43 -20.82
C PRO A 111 30.64 -24.93 -21.21
N GLN A 112 31.08 -25.21 -22.44
CA GLN A 112 32.37 -24.78 -22.99
C GLN A 112 32.51 -23.25 -23.15
N TYR A 113 31.40 -22.50 -23.13
CA TYR A 113 31.40 -21.04 -23.33
C TYR A 113 31.37 -20.24 -22.02
N ASN A 114 31.32 -20.90 -20.86
CA ASN A 114 31.23 -20.21 -19.56
C ASN A 114 30.16 -19.11 -19.53
N VAL A 115 28.94 -19.44 -19.99
CA VAL A 115 27.80 -18.53 -20.17
C VAL A 115 27.61 -17.60 -18.98
N ALA A 116 27.60 -18.16 -17.78
CA ALA A 116 27.34 -17.39 -16.57
C ALA A 116 28.55 -16.55 -16.15
N GLY A 117 29.78 -17.01 -16.39
CA GLY A 117 30.98 -16.20 -16.18
C GLY A 117 31.05 -15.00 -17.14
N ASN A 118 30.64 -15.18 -18.39
CA ASN A 118 30.55 -14.10 -19.37
C ASN A 118 29.46 -13.10 -19.00
N LEU A 119 28.30 -13.58 -18.54
CA LEU A 119 27.21 -12.70 -18.10
C LEU A 119 27.59 -11.90 -16.85
N MET A 120 28.21 -12.54 -15.85
CA MET A 120 28.70 -11.83 -14.65
C MET A 120 29.82 -10.84 -14.98
N LYS A 121 30.69 -11.19 -15.93
CA LYS A 121 31.71 -10.27 -16.43
C LYS A 121 31.06 -9.05 -17.10
N PHE A 122 30.04 -9.25 -17.93
CA PHE A 122 29.28 -8.19 -18.56
C PHE A 122 28.57 -7.30 -17.54
N ILE A 123 27.89 -7.88 -16.54
CA ILE A 123 27.27 -7.11 -15.45
C ILE A 123 28.33 -6.26 -14.75
N ARG A 124 29.49 -6.84 -14.42
CA ARG A 124 30.58 -6.10 -13.76
C ARG A 124 31.15 -4.99 -14.64
N GLU A 125 31.40 -5.26 -15.92
CA GLU A 125 31.93 -4.26 -16.86
C GLU A 125 30.92 -3.11 -17.10
N ASN A 126 29.61 -3.38 -17.10
CA ASN A 126 28.57 -2.35 -17.20
C ASN A 126 28.22 -1.69 -15.86
N ARG A 127 28.62 -2.27 -14.72
CA ARG A 127 28.68 -1.58 -13.43
C ARG A 127 29.87 -0.63 -13.38
N GLU A 128 31.06 -1.11 -13.74
CA GLU A 128 32.30 -0.33 -13.76
C GLU A 128 32.26 0.80 -14.81
N ALA A 129 31.61 0.59 -15.97
CA ALA A 129 31.39 1.64 -16.97
C ALA A 129 30.35 2.70 -16.54
N LYS A 130 29.47 2.40 -15.56
CA LYS A 130 28.61 3.40 -14.92
C LYS A 130 29.37 4.26 -13.90
N ASP A 131 30.54 3.82 -13.45
CA ASP A 131 31.33 4.48 -12.41
C ASP A 131 32.45 5.39 -12.97
N ASP A 132 32.76 5.36 -14.29
CA ASP A 132 33.91 6.09 -14.91
C ASP A 132 33.52 7.14 -15.97
N ASP A 133 32.25 7.25 -16.38
CA ASP A 133 31.79 8.40 -17.17
C ASP A 133 31.35 9.51 -16.21
N GLY A 134 32.12 10.60 -16.22
CA GLY A 134 31.92 11.77 -15.35
C GLY A 134 30.47 12.22 -15.27
N VAL A 135 30.08 12.63 -14.06
CA VAL A 135 28.76 13.13 -13.69
C VAL A 135 28.34 14.25 -14.64
N ASP A 136 27.53 13.91 -15.62
CA ASP A 136 26.82 14.87 -16.46
C ASP A 136 25.34 14.54 -16.29
N LEU A 137 24.49 15.54 -15.99
CA LEU A 137 23.05 15.34 -15.89
C LEU A 137 22.49 14.85 -17.22
N THR A 138 22.41 13.53 -17.35
CA THR A 138 21.75 12.92 -18.50
C THR A 138 20.27 13.27 -18.46
N ASP A 139 19.69 13.61 -19.62
CA ASP A 139 18.24 13.85 -19.73
C ASP A 139 17.44 12.64 -19.22
N ARG A 140 18.03 11.43 -19.23
CA ARG A 140 17.45 10.21 -18.64
C ARG A 140 17.32 10.28 -17.12
N ALA A 141 18.32 10.81 -16.41
CA ALA A 141 18.26 10.97 -14.95
C ALA A 141 17.27 12.05 -14.55
N LEU A 142 17.28 13.18 -15.28
CA LEU A 142 16.30 14.25 -15.12
C LEU A 142 14.89 13.78 -15.45
N ARG A 143 14.70 12.95 -16.47
CA ARG A 143 13.39 12.43 -16.86
C ARG A 143 12.83 11.47 -15.83
N LYS A 144 13.67 10.57 -15.30
CA LYS A 144 13.29 9.69 -14.18
C LYS A 144 12.91 10.50 -12.94
N LEU A 145 13.63 11.58 -12.66
CA LEU A 145 13.30 12.50 -11.58
C LEU A 145 12.02 13.29 -11.87
N PHE A 146 11.79 13.70 -13.11
CA PHE A 146 10.59 14.43 -13.50
C PHE A 146 9.35 13.55 -13.39
N ASP A 147 9.36 12.40 -14.06
CA ASP A 147 8.24 11.46 -14.08
C ASP A 147 7.94 10.87 -12.68
N ALA A 148 8.94 10.78 -11.78
CA ALA A 148 8.73 10.28 -10.43
C ALA A 148 8.03 11.30 -9.50
N TYR A 149 8.11 12.59 -9.80
CA TYR A 149 7.60 13.67 -8.94
C TYR A 149 6.45 14.46 -9.57
N ASP A 150 6.02 14.09 -10.78
CA ASP A 150 4.78 14.53 -11.44
C ASP A 150 3.64 13.68 -10.89
N THR A 151 3.19 14.03 -9.69
CA THR A 151 2.31 13.18 -8.88
C THR A 151 0.88 13.15 -9.39
N ASP A 152 0.49 14.12 -10.20
CA ASP A 152 -0.80 14.21 -10.85
C ASP A 152 -0.79 13.70 -12.30
N GLY A 153 0.40 13.40 -12.85
CA GLY A 153 0.59 12.82 -14.18
C GLY A 153 0.22 13.77 -15.30
N THR A 154 0.31 15.07 -15.04
CA THR A 154 -0.08 16.13 -15.98
C THR A 154 0.96 16.37 -17.06
N GLY A 155 2.19 15.89 -16.87
CA GLY A 155 3.34 16.18 -17.72
C GLY A 155 3.99 17.54 -17.42
N GLU A 156 3.54 18.22 -16.36
CA GLU A 156 4.02 19.52 -15.91
C GLU A 156 4.23 19.50 -14.39
N PHE A 157 5.29 20.11 -13.89
CA PHE A 157 5.44 20.32 -12.45
C PHE A 157 4.66 21.52 -11.98
N SER A 158 3.76 21.31 -11.02
CA SER A 158 3.22 22.40 -10.23
C SER A 158 4.32 23.07 -9.39
N ILE A 159 4.10 24.33 -9.01
CA ILE A 159 4.98 25.07 -8.08
C ILE A 159 5.26 24.25 -6.80
N MET A 160 4.27 23.49 -6.33
CA MET A 160 4.38 22.69 -5.11
C MET A 160 5.24 21.44 -5.28
N GLU A 161 5.23 20.81 -6.45
CA GLU A 161 6.10 19.67 -6.76
C GLU A 161 7.55 20.11 -6.92
N MET A 162 7.80 21.24 -7.59
CA MET A 162 9.15 21.82 -7.64
C MET A 162 9.64 22.24 -6.26
N TYR A 163 8.79 22.83 -5.43
CA TYR A 163 9.15 23.17 -4.05
C TYR A 163 9.61 21.92 -3.28
N LYS A 164 8.82 20.83 -3.34
CA LYS A 164 9.13 19.56 -2.67
C LYS A 164 10.42 18.94 -3.20
N LEU A 165 10.61 18.96 -4.51
CA LEU A 165 11.80 18.41 -5.15
C LEU A 165 13.08 19.19 -4.78
N PHE A 166 13.00 20.51 -4.68
CA PHE A 166 14.14 21.33 -4.27
C PHE A 166 14.49 21.14 -2.79
N CYS A 167 13.48 20.98 -1.94
CA CYS A 167 13.67 20.57 -0.55
C CYS A 167 14.34 19.19 -0.44
N LEU A 168 13.91 18.22 -1.24
CA LEU A 168 14.51 16.89 -1.31
C LEU A 168 15.99 16.93 -1.71
N LEU A 169 16.28 17.64 -2.80
CA LEU A 169 17.65 17.79 -3.29
C LEU A 169 18.51 18.65 -2.37
N LYS A 170 17.95 19.21 -1.28
CA LYS A 170 18.63 20.16 -0.38
C LYS A 170 19.25 21.31 -1.19
N ILE A 171 18.55 21.77 -2.22
CA ILE A 171 18.91 22.95 -3.01
C ILE A 171 18.19 24.15 -2.38
N PRO A 172 18.90 25.22 -1.98
CA PRO A 172 18.26 26.37 -1.36
C PRO A 172 17.18 26.96 -2.27
N LEU A 173 15.95 27.11 -1.76
CA LEU A 173 14.80 27.60 -2.53
C LEU A 173 15.02 29.01 -3.10
N GLU A 174 15.88 29.81 -2.46
CA GLU A 174 16.29 31.11 -2.97
C GLU A 174 16.93 31.02 -4.38
N LEU A 175 17.59 29.90 -4.70
CA LEU A 175 18.18 29.65 -6.02
C LEU A 175 17.12 29.31 -7.07
N LEU A 176 16.01 28.67 -6.68
CA LEU A 176 14.85 28.45 -7.54
C LEU A 176 14.17 29.78 -7.87
N PHE A 177 13.94 30.62 -6.87
CA PHE A 177 13.30 31.93 -7.05
C PHE A 177 14.20 32.97 -7.74
N ALA A 178 15.52 32.75 -7.75
CA ALA A 178 16.49 33.59 -8.45
C ALA A 178 16.51 33.33 -9.97
N GLN A 179 16.03 32.16 -10.44
CA GLN A 179 15.95 31.87 -11.87
C GLN A 179 14.86 32.74 -12.52
N ARG A 180 15.26 33.52 -13.54
CA ARG A 180 14.35 34.41 -14.25
C ARG A 180 13.36 33.59 -15.07
N GLY A 181 12.14 33.48 -14.54
CA GLY A 181 11.08 32.72 -15.17
C GLY A 181 10.31 31.81 -14.23
N ALA A 182 10.54 31.87 -12.91
CA ALA A 182 9.81 31.09 -11.92
C ALA A 182 8.28 31.42 -11.91
N MET A 183 7.60 30.76 -12.86
CA MET A 183 6.28 30.13 -12.84
C MET A 183 5.07 31.04 -13.07
N ASP A 184 4.47 30.88 -14.25
CA ASP A 184 3.08 31.24 -14.57
C ASP A 184 2.06 30.22 -14.03
N GLY A 185 2.52 29.16 -13.35
CA GLY A 185 1.71 28.25 -12.56
C GLY A 185 2.18 26.79 -12.63
N SER A 186 2.91 26.44 -13.70
CA SER A 186 3.42 25.10 -13.94
C SER A 186 4.78 25.17 -14.67
N CYS A 187 5.45 24.03 -14.86
CA CYS A 187 6.76 23.95 -15.49
C CYS A 187 6.90 22.66 -16.29
N GLU A 188 7.19 22.79 -17.58
CA GLU A 188 7.41 21.65 -18.48
C GLU A 188 8.81 21.02 -18.27
N PHE A 189 8.99 19.78 -18.70
CA PHE A 189 10.24 19.02 -18.54
C PHE A 189 11.49 19.77 -19.05
N ASP A 190 11.38 20.43 -20.20
CA ASP A 190 12.51 21.15 -20.81
C ASP A 190 12.89 22.40 -20.00
N GLU A 191 11.91 23.08 -19.41
CA GLU A 191 12.12 24.23 -18.52
C GLU A 191 12.74 23.80 -17.19
N PHE A 192 12.25 22.68 -16.63
CA PHE A 192 12.81 22.06 -15.44
C PHE A 192 14.29 21.69 -15.62
N CYS A 193 14.63 21.08 -16.76
CA CYS A 193 16.02 20.75 -17.09
C CYS A 193 16.89 22.00 -17.21
N ALA A 194 16.36 23.08 -17.79
CA ALA A 194 17.07 24.34 -17.92
C ALA A 194 17.37 24.98 -16.55
N ILE A 195 16.37 25.00 -15.65
CA ILE A 195 16.50 25.55 -14.29
C ILE A 195 17.62 24.84 -13.51
N LEU A 196 17.63 23.50 -13.49
CA LEU A 196 18.62 22.74 -12.73
C LEU A 196 20.04 22.88 -13.29
N ARG A 197 20.17 22.89 -14.63
CA ARG A 197 21.45 23.12 -15.29
C ARG A 197 22.00 24.52 -15.04
N GLU A 198 21.12 25.53 -15.04
CA GLU A 198 21.50 26.91 -14.76
C GLU A 198 21.94 27.09 -13.30
N ILE A 199 21.23 26.47 -12.34
CA ILE A 199 21.66 26.46 -10.94
C ILE A 199 23.00 25.76 -10.78
N ASN A 200 23.20 24.59 -11.41
CA ASN A 200 24.48 23.89 -11.31
C ASN A 200 25.64 24.71 -11.90
N GLN A 201 25.39 25.43 -13.00
CA GLN A 201 26.39 26.28 -13.63
C GLN A 201 26.72 27.53 -12.79
N GLN A 202 25.73 28.15 -12.16
CA GLN A 202 25.90 29.38 -11.38
C GLN A 202 26.40 29.10 -9.95
N HIS A 203 26.02 27.95 -9.40
CA HIS A 203 26.28 27.52 -8.03
C HIS A 203 26.88 26.11 -7.99
N PRO A 204 28.09 25.90 -8.53
CA PRO A 204 28.74 24.58 -8.54
C PRO A 204 29.01 24.02 -7.12
N GLU A 205 29.02 24.88 -6.09
CA GLU A 205 29.11 24.48 -4.69
C GLU A 205 27.87 23.74 -4.15
N VAL A 206 26.74 23.86 -4.85
CA VAL A 206 25.49 23.18 -4.46
C VAL A 206 25.54 21.71 -4.83
N ASP A 207 26.34 21.33 -5.83
CA ASP A 207 26.53 19.98 -6.33
C ASP A 207 25.19 19.33 -6.74
N VAL A 208 24.48 20.01 -7.63
CA VAL A 208 23.14 19.62 -8.09
C VAL A 208 23.17 18.22 -8.72
N ASP A 209 24.28 17.90 -9.38
CA ASP A 209 24.47 16.67 -10.14
C ASP A 209 24.57 15.47 -9.19
N ASP A 210 25.43 15.55 -8.17
CA ASP A 210 25.53 14.50 -7.16
C ASP A 210 24.25 14.35 -6.35
N LYS A 211 23.52 15.45 -6.10
CA LYS A 211 22.21 15.40 -5.42
C LYS A 211 21.16 14.68 -6.25
N ILE A 212 21.08 14.99 -7.55
CA ILE A 212 20.13 14.35 -8.45
C ILE A 212 20.52 12.90 -8.68
N MET A 213 21.80 12.61 -8.88
CA MET A 213 22.28 11.25 -9.05
C MET A 213 22.13 10.43 -7.76
N GLY A 214 22.27 11.04 -6.58
CA GLY A 214 21.97 10.41 -5.29
C GLY A 214 20.49 10.02 -5.18
N VAL A 215 19.58 10.90 -5.58
CA VAL A 215 18.15 10.59 -5.63
C VAL A 215 17.87 9.52 -6.69
N VAL A 216 18.32 9.71 -7.93
CA VAL A 216 18.14 8.81 -9.09
C VAL A 216 18.75 7.42 -8.88
N ALA A 217 19.86 7.30 -8.15
CA ALA A 217 20.43 6.01 -7.76
C ALA A 217 19.58 5.29 -6.71
N GLY A 218 18.92 6.05 -5.82
CA GLY A 218 17.87 5.54 -4.94
C GLY A 218 16.57 5.22 -5.66
N LEU A 219 16.43 5.62 -6.94
CA LEU A 219 15.14 5.58 -7.64
C LEU A 219 14.69 4.21 -8.21
N GLY A 220 15.48 3.11 -8.15
CA GLY A 220 15.02 1.78 -8.59
C GLY A 220 14.30 1.69 -9.97
N ASP A 221 13.61 0.58 -10.25
CA ASP A 221 12.63 0.38 -11.36
C ASP A 221 11.18 0.61 -10.91
N GLY A 222 11.00 1.17 -9.71
CA GLY A 222 9.72 1.53 -9.12
C GLY A 222 9.83 2.87 -8.42
N THR A 223 8.76 3.66 -8.49
CA THR A 223 8.64 4.99 -7.87
C THR A 223 9.26 5.06 -6.47
N PRO A 224 10.14 6.03 -6.19
CA PRO A 224 10.97 6.01 -4.99
C PRO A 224 10.57 7.12 -4.05
N GLU A 225 10.58 6.74 -2.80
CA GLU A 225 10.14 7.56 -1.68
C GLU A 225 11.12 8.70 -1.40
N LEU A 226 10.56 9.83 -0.99
CA LEU A 226 11.27 10.85 -0.25
C LEU A 226 11.98 10.21 0.97
N PRO A 227 13.21 10.62 1.32
CA PRO A 227 13.84 10.22 2.57
C PRO A 227 12.98 10.74 3.71
N GLU A 228 12.42 9.79 4.46
CA GLU A 228 11.92 10.03 5.80
C GLU A 228 13.15 10.05 6.71
N ASP A 229 13.82 11.21 6.75
CA ASP A 229 14.59 11.55 7.93
C ASP A 229 13.57 11.62 9.08
N ASP A 230 13.38 10.49 9.76
CA ASP A 230 12.81 10.42 11.09
C ASP A 230 13.88 11.02 12.03
N PRO A 231 13.69 12.23 12.57
CA PRO A 231 14.67 12.83 13.47
C PRO A 231 14.86 12.02 14.77
N ASP A 232 14.06 10.98 15.01
CA ASP A 232 14.11 10.15 16.20
C ASP A 232 14.86 8.81 16.01
N LEU A 233 15.44 8.52 14.82
CA LEU A 233 16.14 7.24 14.57
C LEU A 233 17.68 7.29 14.58
N GLU A 234 18.32 8.48 14.64
CA GLU A 234 19.79 8.59 14.62
C GLU A 234 20.44 9.16 15.90
N ASN A 235 19.76 9.13 17.04
CA ASN A 235 20.43 9.30 18.34
C ASN A 235 19.85 8.34 19.38
N ASP A 236 20.09 7.04 19.18
CA ASP A 236 20.13 6.10 20.30
C ASP A 236 21.57 6.15 20.86
N PRO A 237 21.85 6.91 21.95
CA PRO A 237 23.08 6.64 22.69
C PRO A 237 23.02 5.19 23.16
N ALA A 238 24.14 4.47 23.15
CA ALA A 238 24.19 3.13 23.71
C ALA A 238 23.72 3.16 25.17
N GLU A 239 22.46 2.80 25.43
CA GLU A 239 21.88 2.79 26.76
C GLU A 239 22.24 1.49 27.49
N GLU A 240 22.66 1.66 28.74
CA GLU A 240 22.98 0.58 29.66
C GLU A 240 21.70 -0.23 29.96
N GLU A 241 21.81 -1.56 29.92
CA GLU A 241 20.70 -2.50 30.13
C GLU A 241 20.03 -2.33 31.51
N ASP A 242 18.89 -1.66 31.55
CA ASP A 242 17.84 -1.90 32.56
C ASP A 242 16.90 -3.02 32.06
N PRO A 243 16.30 -3.82 32.96
CA PRO A 243 15.52 -4.99 32.57
C PRO A 243 14.28 -4.59 31.74
N ASP A 244 14.20 -5.15 30.53
CA ASP A 244 13.16 -4.93 29.51
C ASP A 244 11.73 -4.98 30.12
N PRO A 245 10.87 -3.96 29.90
CA PRO A 245 9.46 -4.05 30.25
C PRO A 245 8.80 -5.19 29.45
N GLU A 246 7.77 -5.84 30.03
CA GLU A 246 7.01 -6.87 29.34
C GLU A 246 6.48 -6.35 27.99
N PRO A 247 6.48 -7.17 26.92
CA PRO A 247 6.03 -6.73 25.61
C PRO A 247 4.56 -6.27 25.66
N PRO A 248 4.19 -5.20 24.95
CA PRO A 248 2.86 -4.60 25.04
C PRO A 248 1.77 -5.60 24.67
N THR A 249 0.69 -5.62 25.47
CA THR A 249 -0.44 -6.53 25.28
C THR A 249 -1.30 -6.06 24.12
N LYS A 250 -1.67 -6.99 23.23
CA LYS A 250 -2.59 -6.74 22.12
C LYS A 250 -3.90 -7.47 22.35
N LYS A 251 -5.02 -6.74 22.45
CA LYS A 251 -6.37 -7.29 22.66
C LYS A 251 -7.33 -6.82 21.57
N ALA A 252 -8.23 -7.71 21.14
CA ALA A 252 -9.22 -7.37 20.13
C ALA A 252 -10.63 -7.83 20.47
N LEU A 253 -11.63 -7.00 20.16
CA LEU A 253 -13.04 -7.35 20.16
C LEU A 253 -13.55 -7.28 18.71
N LEU A 254 -14.09 -8.38 18.22
CA LEU A 254 -14.56 -8.53 16.84
C LEU A 254 -16.03 -8.92 16.85
N VAL A 255 -16.90 -8.09 16.30
CA VAL A 255 -18.36 -8.28 16.31
C VAL A 255 -18.90 -8.33 14.89
N GLY A 256 -19.42 -9.48 14.47
CA GLY A 256 -19.95 -9.70 13.13
C GLY A 256 -21.39 -10.23 13.18
N ILE A 257 -22.33 -9.51 12.57
CA ILE A 257 -23.75 -9.85 12.62
C ILE A 257 -24.35 -9.84 11.21
N ASN A 258 -24.84 -11.00 10.77
CA ASN A 258 -25.57 -11.21 9.53
C ASN A 258 -27.09 -11.19 9.72
N TYR A 259 -27.62 -11.26 10.94
CA TYR A 259 -29.07 -11.30 11.23
C TYR A 259 -29.78 -12.46 10.51
N VAL A 260 -29.19 -13.65 10.59
CA VAL A 260 -29.61 -14.83 9.83
C VAL A 260 -31.06 -15.22 10.13
N GLY A 261 -31.88 -15.37 9.09
CA GLY A 261 -33.29 -15.74 9.20
C GLY A 261 -34.22 -14.57 9.50
N SER A 262 -33.72 -13.33 9.56
CA SER A 262 -34.53 -12.11 9.70
C SER A 262 -34.84 -11.48 8.33
N ASP A 263 -35.74 -10.50 8.31
CA ASP A 263 -36.05 -9.72 7.09
C ASP A 263 -34.92 -8.75 6.69
N CYS A 264 -33.91 -8.57 7.55
CA CYS A 264 -32.73 -7.72 7.34
C CYS A 264 -31.43 -8.54 7.30
N GLU A 265 -31.47 -9.75 6.74
CA GLU A 265 -30.30 -10.62 6.65
C GLU A 265 -29.20 -10.05 5.71
N LEU A 266 -27.97 -10.00 6.22
CA LEU A 266 -26.72 -9.72 5.50
C LEU A 266 -25.92 -11.02 5.32
N GLY A 267 -24.91 -11.04 4.45
CA GLY A 267 -24.10 -12.25 4.21
C GLY A 267 -22.59 -12.11 4.37
N GLY A 268 -22.04 -10.91 4.47
CA GLY A 268 -20.59 -10.70 4.56
C GLY A 268 -20.05 -10.35 5.94
N CYS A 269 -20.88 -9.96 6.91
CA CYS A 269 -20.42 -9.35 8.15
C CYS A 269 -19.64 -10.31 9.06
N ILE A 270 -20.10 -11.55 9.18
CA ILE A 270 -19.38 -12.60 9.90
C ILE A 270 -18.03 -12.92 9.21
N ASN A 271 -17.99 -12.88 7.88
CA ASN A 271 -16.76 -13.12 7.11
C ASN A 271 -15.75 -11.98 7.31
N ASP A 272 -16.21 -10.74 7.38
CA ASP A 272 -15.38 -9.56 7.63
C ASP A 272 -14.58 -9.69 8.94
N VAL A 273 -15.26 -10.01 10.04
CA VAL A 273 -14.59 -10.14 11.34
C VAL A 273 -13.69 -11.37 11.43
N ARG A 274 -14.00 -12.45 10.69
CA ARG A 274 -13.10 -13.60 10.55
C ARG A 274 -11.84 -13.27 9.76
N ASN A 275 -11.95 -12.42 8.74
CA ASN A 275 -10.78 -11.92 8.02
C ASN A 275 -9.90 -11.05 8.93
N HIS A 276 -10.50 -10.18 9.75
CA HIS A 276 -9.77 -9.44 10.77
C HIS A 276 -9.08 -10.36 11.77
N LEU A 277 -9.79 -11.34 12.34
CA LEU A 277 -9.22 -12.33 13.27
C LEU A 277 -7.95 -12.96 12.69
N ARG A 278 -8.04 -13.48 11.46
CA ARG A 278 -6.91 -14.12 10.79
C ARG A 278 -5.71 -13.18 10.65
N VAL A 279 -5.94 -11.98 10.13
CA VAL A 279 -4.87 -10.99 9.87
C VAL A 279 -4.23 -10.48 11.17
N LEU A 280 -5.04 -10.26 12.22
CA LEU A 280 -4.52 -9.82 13.51
C LEU A 280 -3.55 -10.85 14.12
N ILE A 281 -3.88 -12.14 14.01
CA ILE A 281 -3.03 -13.23 14.48
C ILE A 281 -1.81 -13.41 13.56
N GLU A 282 -2.03 -13.58 12.26
CA GLU A 282 -0.98 -13.97 11.31
C GLU A 282 0.02 -12.85 11.00
N ASN A 283 -0.42 -11.58 11.04
CA ASN A 283 0.38 -10.44 10.57
C ASN A 283 0.70 -9.41 11.66
N PHE A 284 -0.15 -9.28 12.67
CA PHE A 284 0.03 -8.25 13.72
C PHE A 284 0.33 -8.80 15.10
N GLY A 285 0.45 -10.13 15.26
CA GLY A 285 0.91 -10.77 16.49
C GLY A 285 -0.06 -10.66 17.67
N PHE A 286 -1.36 -10.59 17.41
CA PHE A 286 -2.37 -10.74 18.46
C PHE A 286 -2.43 -12.22 18.88
N ALA A 287 -2.42 -12.49 20.18
CA ALA A 287 -2.64 -13.83 20.70
C ALA A 287 -4.13 -14.18 20.61
N GLU A 288 -4.46 -15.41 20.21
CA GLU A 288 -5.85 -15.85 20.01
C GLU A 288 -6.67 -15.74 21.30
N GLU A 289 -6.07 -16.02 22.46
CA GLU A 289 -6.68 -15.86 23.78
C GLU A 289 -7.04 -14.41 24.15
N ASN A 290 -6.41 -13.44 23.48
CA ASN A 290 -6.67 -12.02 23.65
C ASN A 290 -7.63 -11.46 22.59
N ILE A 291 -8.34 -12.34 21.88
CA ILE A 291 -9.35 -11.93 20.89
C ILE A 291 -10.72 -12.49 21.29
N LEU A 292 -11.69 -11.59 21.45
CA LEU A 292 -13.09 -11.95 21.66
C LEU A 292 -13.85 -11.82 20.34
N LEU A 293 -14.23 -12.95 19.74
CA LEU A 293 -15.07 -13.01 18.55
C LEU A 293 -16.54 -13.23 18.92
N LEU A 294 -17.41 -12.29 18.56
CA LEU A 294 -18.86 -12.35 18.75
C LEU A 294 -19.55 -12.45 17.40
N THR A 295 -20.16 -13.61 17.10
CA THR A 295 -20.90 -13.85 15.86
C THR A 295 -22.09 -14.76 16.12
N GLU A 296 -23.18 -14.57 15.38
CA GLU A 296 -24.43 -15.31 15.62
C GLU A 296 -24.39 -16.77 15.16
N ASP A 297 -23.36 -17.17 14.42
CA ASP A 297 -23.19 -18.53 13.88
C ASP A 297 -22.34 -19.44 14.76
N GLN A 298 -22.06 -19.02 16.00
CA GLN A 298 -21.39 -19.83 17.02
C GLN A 298 -22.41 -20.65 17.83
N ASP A 299 -22.02 -21.86 18.23
CA ASP A 299 -22.84 -22.75 19.07
C ASP A 299 -22.90 -22.31 20.56
N ASP A 300 -22.15 -21.28 20.95
CA ASP A 300 -22.04 -20.76 22.32
C ASP A 300 -22.87 -19.47 22.48
N ASP A 301 -23.98 -19.56 23.22
CA ASP A 301 -24.87 -18.44 23.51
C ASP A 301 -24.13 -17.23 24.15
N SER A 302 -23.01 -17.46 24.86
CA SER A 302 -22.21 -16.38 25.45
C SER A 302 -21.41 -15.57 24.42
N LYS A 303 -21.41 -16.01 23.16
CA LYS A 303 -20.77 -15.34 22.02
C LYS A 303 -21.77 -14.71 21.07
N LEU A 304 -23.07 -14.82 21.35
CA LEU A 304 -24.10 -14.16 20.55
C LEU A 304 -23.97 -12.63 20.68
N PRO A 305 -23.99 -11.88 19.57
CA PRO A 305 -23.78 -10.44 19.58
C PRO A 305 -25.04 -9.67 20.01
N THR A 306 -25.52 -9.95 21.22
CA THR A 306 -26.59 -9.18 21.89
C THR A 306 -26.02 -7.89 22.48
N ALA A 307 -26.88 -6.92 22.77
CA ALA A 307 -26.45 -5.64 23.32
C ALA A 307 -25.71 -5.83 24.65
N ALA A 308 -26.19 -6.73 25.51
CA ALA A 308 -25.53 -7.04 26.78
C ALA A 308 -24.12 -7.62 26.57
N ILE A 309 -23.98 -8.62 25.69
CA ILE A 309 -22.70 -9.30 25.45
C ILE A 309 -21.70 -8.37 24.74
N ILE A 310 -22.15 -7.52 23.82
CA ILE A 310 -21.29 -6.52 23.18
C ILE A 310 -20.78 -5.51 24.20
N ARG A 311 -21.64 -5.02 25.11
CA ARG A 311 -21.23 -4.09 26.18
C ARG A 311 -20.23 -4.74 27.14
N ASP A 312 -20.46 -5.99 27.52
CA ASP A 312 -19.52 -6.78 28.34
C ASP A 312 -18.19 -6.99 27.59
N GLY A 313 -18.24 -7.22 26.28
CA GLY A 313 -17.05 -7.32 25.43
C GLY A 313 -16.24 -6.02 25.37
N ILE A 314 -16.91 -4.86 25.29
CA ILE A 314 -16.26 -3.55 25.33
C ILE A 314 -15.58 -3.33 26.69
N GLN A 315 -16.26 -3.66 27.79
CA GLN A 315 -15.70 -3.59 29.14
C GLN A 315 -14.49 -4.53 29.29
N TRP A 316 -14.59 -5.75 28.78
CA TRP A 316 -13.48 -6.68 28.74
C TRP A 316 -12.32 -6.15 27.89
N LEU A 317 -12.57 -5.49 26.76
CA LEU A 317 -11.51 -4.97 25.90
C LEU A 317 -10.64 -3.95 26.64
N ILE A 318 -11.28 -3.02 27.36
CA ILE A 318 -10.58 -1.97 28.14
C ILE A 318 -10.02 -2.46 29.47
N SER A 319 -10.50 -3.60 30.00
CA SER A 319 -10.04 -4.08 31.29
C SER A 319 -8.54 -4.40 31.26
N ASP A 320 -7.84 -3.97 32.31
CA ASP A 320 -6.41 -4.21 32.51
C ASP A 320 -5.50 -3.64 31.41
N ALA A 321 -6.03 -2.79 30.51
CA ALA A 321 -5.23 -2.07 29.54
C ALA A 321 -4.33 -1.05 30.24
N SER A 322 -3.12 -0.88 29.72
CA SER A 322 -2.09 -0.01 30.28
C SER A 322 -1.27 0.65 29.17
N GLU A 323 -0.48 1.65 29.55
CA GLU A 323 0.35 2.40 28.60
C GLU A 323 1.20 1.46 27.73
N GLY A 324 1.16 1.66 26.41
CA GLY A 324 1.86 0.83 25.44
C GLY A 324 1.03 -0.30 24.84
N ASP A 325 -0.09 -0.70 25.46
CA ASP A 325 -0.99 -1.73 24.92
C ASP A 325 -1.69 -1.30 23.63
N PHE A 326 -2.14 -2.29 22.86
CA PHE A 326 -2.90 -2.08 21.63
C PHE A 326 -4.28 -2.75 21.71
N LEU A 327 -5.33 -1.94 21.66
CA LEU A 327 -6.72 -2.39 21.57
C LEU A 327 -7.23 -2.27 20.14
N PHE A 328 -7.93 -3.31 19.68
CA PHE A 328 -8.56 -3.32 18.37
C PHE A 328 -10.05 -3.64 18.51
N PHE A 329 -10.91 -2.79 17.96
CA PHE A 329 -12.35 -3.04 17.93
C PHE A 329 -12.81 -3.07 16.48
N ALA A 330 -13.47 -4.14 16.04
CA ALA A 330 -14.12 -4.17 14.74
C ALA A 330 -15.58 -4.56 14.87
N TYR A 331 -16.44 -3.77 14.22
CA TYR A 331 -17.86 -4.06 14.09
C TYR A 331 -18.24 -4.14 12.61
N SER A 332 -18.90 -5.23 12.24
CA SER A 332 -19.50 -5.43 10.92
C SER A 332 -20.94 -5.90 11.09
N GLY A 333 -21.88 -5.15 10.55
CA GLY A 333 -23.32 -5.39 10.75
C GLY A 333 -24.14 -4.17 10.31
N HIS A 334 -25.40 -4.10 10.75
CA HIS A 334 -26.23 -2.92 10.50
C HIS A 334 -25.82 -1.73 11.37
N GLY A 335 -25.91 -0.55 10.77
CA GLY A 335 -26.00 0.73 11.47
C GLY A 335 -27.42 1.30 11.33
N SER A 336 -27.85 2.12 12.29
CA SER A 336 -29.13 2.82 12.25
C SER A 336 -29.05 4.10 13.08
N GLN A 337 -30.19 4.77 13.28
CA GLN A 337 -30.30 6.06 13.95
C GLN A 337 -31.40 6.02 15.02
N LEU A 338 -31.18 6.73 16.12
CA LEU A 338 -32.18 7.06 17.14
C LEU A 338 -32.38 8.57 17.22
N PRO A 339 -33.55 9.04 17.70
CA PRO A 339 -33.76 10.48 17.91
C PRO A 339 -32.79 11.02 18.95
N ASP A 340 -32.16 12.16 18.65
CA ASP A 340 -31.40 12.90 19.64
C ASP A 340 -32.35 13.68 20.57
N LYS A 341 -32.54 13.16 21.77
CA LYS A 341 -33.38 13.77 22.82
C LYS A 341 -32.64 14.84 23.61
N GLU A 342 -31.31 14.90 23.51
CA GLU A 342 -30.49 15.89 24.21
C GLU A 342 -30.35 17.19 23.41
N GLY A 343 -30.57 17.14 22.10
CA GLY A 343 -30.50 18.30 21.22
C GLY A 343 -29.07 18.82 21.14
N VAL A 344 -28.12 17.90 21.00
CA VAL A 344 -26.69 18.17 20.83
C VAL A 344 -26.25 17.93 19.39
N GLU A 345 -27.00 17.15 18.62
CA GLU A 345 -26.77 16.76 17.23
C GLU A 345 -27.37 17.77 16.24
N PRO A 346 -26.63 18.24 15.21
CA PRO A 346 -27.15 19.21 14.24
C PRO A 346 -28.24 18.63 13.34
N ASP A 347 -28.28 17.32 13.13
CA ASP A 347 -29.30 16.65 12.33
C ASP A 347 -30.43 16.02 13.17
N GLY A 348 -30.30 16.12 14.51
CA GLY A 348 -31.23 15.61 15.51
C GLY A 348 -31.21 14.08 15.68
N LYS A 349 -30.09 13.42 15.36
CA LYS A 349 -30.00 11.95 15.40
C LYS A 349 -28.74 11.47 16.10
N ASN A 350 -28.87 10.39 16.88
CA ASN A 350 -27.74 9.64 17.40
C ASN A 350 -27.51 8.40 16.54
N GLU A 351 -26.27 8.12 16.18
CA GLU A 351 -25.91 6.92 15.41
C GLU A 351 -25.84 5.71 16.33
N ILE A 352 -26.31 4.56 15.84
CA ILE A 352 -26.33 3.31 16.61
C ILE A 352 -25.76 2.13 15.83
N LEU A 353 -24.99 1.29 16.52
CA LEU A 353 -24.77 -0.09 16.11
C LEU A 353 -26.01 -0.93 16.49
N CYS A 354 -26.31 -1.94 15.68
CA CYS A 354 -27.50 -2.76 15.79
C CYS A 354 -27.18 -4.19 16.28
N PRO A 355 -27.18 -4.46 17.60
CA PRO A 355 -27.09 -5.82 18.11
C PRO A 355 -28.20 -6.76 17.62
N LEU A 356 -27.99 -8.06 17.80
CA LEU A 356 -28.92 -9.10 17.34
C LEU A 356 -30.32 -8.97 17.96
N ASP A 357 -30.38 -8.49 19.20
CA ASP A 357 -31.60 -8.29 20.00
C ASP A 357 -32.16 -6.86 19.90
N LEU A 358 -31.68 -6.03 18.95
CA LEU A 358 -32.14 -4.63 18.81
C LEU A 358 -33.66 -4.52 18.68
N GLN A 359 -34.28 -5.41 17.90
CA GLN A 359 -35.72 -5.35 17.62
C GLN A 359 -36.59 -5.62 18.87
N GLU A 360 -36.03 -6.19 19.94
CA GLU A 360 -36.76 -6.38 21.20
C GLU A 360 -36.98 -5.05 21.94
N ASP A 361 -35.98 -4.18 21.93
CA ASP A 361 -36.04 -2.83 22.49
C ASP A 361 -34.94 -1.94 21.88
N TRP A 362 -35.33 -1.06 20.96
CA TRP A 362 -34.38 -0.19 20.24
C TRP A 362 -33.60 0.76 21.16
N TYR A 363 -34.18 1.22 22.27
CA TYR A 363 -33.48 2.14 23.17
C TYR A 363 -32.57 1.39 24.13
N ALA A 364 -33.03 0.25 24.66
CA ALA A 364 -32.23 -0.53 25.61
C ALA A 364 -31.15 -1.38 24.93
N ASN A 365 -31.36 -1.82 23.69
CA ASN A 365 -30.49 -2.75 22.99
C ASN A 365 -29.68 -2.12 21.86
N SER A 366 -29.75 -0.80 21.65
CA SER A 366 -28.80 -0.12 20.76
C SER A 366 -27.46 0.16 21.44
N ILE A 367 -26.38 0.20 20.65
CA ILE A 367 -25.09 0.73 21.10
C ILE A 367 -24.88 2.07 20.39
N SER A 368 -25.17 3.17 21.08
CA SER A 368 -25.02 4.51 20.51
C SER A 368 -23.57 4.98 20.46
N ASP A 369 -23.30 5.91 19.54
CA ASP A 369 -22.10 6.75 19.53
C ASP A 369 -21.80 7.36 20.90
N ASN A 370 -22.81 7.88 21.59
CA ASN A 370 -22.68 8.45 22.93
C ASN A 370 -22.23 7.42 23.97
N TYR A 371 -22.76 6.19 23.89
CA TYR A 371 -22.29 5.09 24.74
C TYR A 371 -20.83 4.75 24.44
N LEU A 372 -20.45 4.65 23.17
CA LEU A 372 -19.05 4.37 22.79
C LEU A 372 -18.12 5.49 23.27
N HIS A 373 -18.51 6.74 23.12
CA HIS A 373 -17.77 7.88 23.64
C HIS A 373 -17.57 7.80 25.16
N ASP A 374 -18.64 7.60 25.92
CA ASP A 374 -18.59 7.72 27.38
C ASP A 374 -18.03 6.47 28.07
N VAL A 375 -18.32 5.30 27.50
CA VAL A 375 -18.02 4.02 28.14
C VAL A 375 -16.78 3.36 27.55
N PHE A 376 -16.50 3.60 26.28
CA PHE A 376 -15.30 3.06 25.64
C PHE A 376 -14.19 4.11 25.61
N PHE A 377 -14.32 5.19 24.84
CA PHE A 377 -13.22 6.11 24.58
C PHE A 377 -12.78 6.91 25.81
N ASN A 378 -13.72 7.43 26.62
CA ASN A 378 -13.40 8.16 27.85
C ASN A 378 -12.75 7.29 28.94
N GLN A 379 -12.93 5.98 28.88
CA GLN A 379 -12.37 5.05 29.86
C GLN A 379 -11.01 4.46 29.43
N LEU A 380 -10.55 4.75 28.21
CA LEU A 380 -9.23 4.31 27.77
C LEU A 380 -8.13 4.93 28.64
N PRO A 381 -7.19 4.15 29.18
CA PRO A 381 -6.01 4.69 29.86
C PRO A 381 -5.14 5.54 28.92
N ASP A 382 -4.39 6.50 29.47
CA ASP A 382 -3.43 7.28 28.68
C ASP A 382 -2.32 6.36 28.14
N GLY A 383 -1.86 6.65 26.92
CA GLY A 383 -0.80 5.87 26.25
C GLY A 383 -1.25 4.52 25.67
N VAL A 384 -2.50 4.12 25.85
CA VAL A 384 -3.10 2.97 25.14
C VAL A 384 -3.42 3.38 23.70
N ARG A 385 -3.01 2.55 22.74
CA ARG A 385 -3.36 2.69 21.33
C ARG A 385 -4.66 1.94 21.05
N CYS A 386 -5.64 2.59 20.43
CA CYS A 386 -6.92 1.96 20.09
C CYS A 386 -7.25 2.19 18.61
N LEU A 387 -7.52 1.13 17.86
CA LEU A 387 -8.02 1.22 16.50
C LEU A 387 -9.42 0.62 16.41
N CYS A 388 -10.39 1.42 15.99
CA CYS A 388 -11.76 0.98 15.74
C CYS A 388 -12.06 0.92 14.24
N VAL A 389 -12.65 -0.18 13.78
CA VAL A 389 -13.05 -0.40 12.38
C VAL A 389 -14.55 -0.64 12.33
N TYR A 390 -15.29 0.24 11.63
CA TYR A 390 -16.74 0.17 11.51
C TYR A 390 -17.16 -0.08 10.07
N ASP A 391 -17.61 -1.30 9.77
CA ASP A 391 -18.16 -1.67 8.48
C ASP A 391 -19.70 -1.71 8.52
N CYS A 392 -20.29 -0.54 8.78
CA CYS A 392 -21.73 -0.31 8.86
C CYS A 392 -22.09 1.10 8.33
N CYS A 393 -23.38 1.31 8.00
CA CYS A 393 -23.87 2.60 7.50
C CYS A 393 -23.94 3.65 8.61
N HIS A 394 -23.81 4.92 8.23
CA HIS A 394 -23.80 6.07 9.16
C HIS A 394 -22.75 5.99 10.29
N SER A 395 -21.67 5.24 10.08
CA SER A 395 -20.56 5.15 11.04
C SER A 395 -19.60 6.34 11.04
N GLY A 396 -19.80 7.32 10.15
CA GLY A 396 -18.95 8.50 9.98
C GLY A 396 -18.77 9.35 11.23
N THR A 397 -19.83 9.46 12.04
CA THR A 397 -19.89 10.22 13.29
C THR A 397 -19.87 9.35 14.55
N MET A 398 -19.69 8.02 14.43
CA MET A 398 -19.78 7.05 15.54
C MET A 398 -18.77 7.28 16.68
N THR A 399 -17.71 8.06 16.42
CA THR A 399 -16.54 8.15 17.32
C THR A 399 -16.11 9.57 17.68
N ASP A 400 -16.82 10.61 17.22
CA ASP A 400 -16.63 12.01 17.66
C ASP A 400 -15.19 12.53 17.65
N LEU A 401 -14.36 12.05 16.71
CA LEU A 401 -12.93 12.37 16.70
C LEU A 401 -12.63 13.74 16.10
N SER A 402 -11.65 14.43 16.69
CA SER A 402 -11.28 15.83 16.41
C SER A 402 -10.68 16.06 15.03
N CYS A 403 -10.06 15.04 14.44
CA CYS A 403 -9.44 15.11 13.13
C CYS A 403 -10.00 14.01 12.22
N THR A 404 -10.66 14.40 11.13
CA THR A 404 -11.14 13.48 10.10
C THR A 404 -10.47 13.80 8.76
N LYS A 405 -9.90 12.80 8.09
CA LYS A 405 -9.37 12.96 6.72
C LYS A 405 -10.33 12.33 5.72
N ASP A 406 -10.75 13.14 4.75
CA ASP A 406 -11.39 12.73 3.50
C ASP A 406 -10.61 13.34 2.32
N ILE A 407 -10.28 12.52 1.33
CA ILE A 407 -9.51 12.93 0.14
C ILE A 407 -10.49 13.06 -1.03
N THR A 408 -11.33 14.09 -1.06
CA THR A 408 -12.30 14.27 -2.15
C THR A 408 -11.92 15.45 -3.07
N PRO A 409 -11.63 15.20 -4.36
CA PRO A 409 -11.81 16.21 -5.38
C PRO A 409 -13.32 16.40 -5.65
N PRO A 410 -13.81 17.64 -5.86
CA PRO A 410 -15.22 17.87 -6.15
C PRO A 410 -15.65 17.20 -7.47
N GLY A 411 -16.76 16.43 -7.45
CA GLY A 411 -17.49 15.99 -8.65
C GLY A 411 -17.36 14.52 -9.09
N ALA A 412 -16.73 13.64 -8.30
CA ALA A 412 -16.67 12.20 -8.61
C ALA A 412 -17.84 11.42 -7.97
N ASP A 413 -19.04 11.59 -8.51
CA ASP A 413 -20.18 10.70 -8.20
C ASP A 413 -20.13 9.54 -9.21
N VAL A 414 -19.94 8.32 -8.71
CA VAL A 414 -19.84 7.11 -9.53
C VAL A 414 -21.14 6.32 -9.39
N ASP A 415 -21.73 5.94 -10.51
CA ASP A 415 -22.96 5.12 -10.55
C ASP A 415 -22.72 3.73 -9.91
N VAL A 416 -23.69 3.33 -9.07
CA VAL A 416 -23.66 2.18 -8.14
C VAL A 416 -23.64 0.82 -8.86
N GLU A 417 -22.97 -0.17 -8.25
CA GLU A 417 -23.02 -1.58 -8.65
C GLU A 417 -24.40 -2.22 -8.34
N GLU A 418 -25.03 -2.85 -9.34
CA GLU A 418 -26.29 -3.58 -9.21
C GLU A 418 -26.12 -4.81 -8.28
N GLY A 419 -26.76 -4.80 -7.10
CA GLY A 419 -26.85 -5.97 -6.21
C GLY A 419 -26.14 -5.89 -4.85
N ALA A 420 -25.58 -4.75 -4.47
CA ALA A 420 -25.12 -4.50 -3.10
C ALA A 420 -26.31 -4.34 -2.14
N VAL A 421 -26.21 -4.92 -0.93
CA VAL A 421 -27.19 -4.71 0.15
C VAL A 421 -26.67 -3.64 1.10
N ASP A 422 -27.50 -2.64 1.34
CA ASP A 422 -27.22 -1.56 2.28
C ASP A 422 -27.17 -2.11 3.71
N ARG A 423 -26.07 -1.85 4.42
CA ARG A 423 -25.92 -2.20 5.85
C ARG A 423 -26.64 -1.18 6.75
N PHE A 424 -27.80 -0.68 6.32
CA PHE A 424 -28.65 0.25 7.06
C PHE A 424 -29.93 -0.47 7.49
N LEU A 425 -30.21 -0.48 8.79
CA LEU A 425 -31.46 -0.98 9.31
C LEU A 425 -32.42 0.20 9.50
N ALA A 426 -33.51 0.23 8.73
CA ALA A 426 -34.48 1.30 8.83
C ALA A 426 -35.15 1.30 10.23
N PRO A 427 -35.25 2.46 10.90
CA PRO A 427 -36.04 2.59 12.14
C PRO A 427 -37.49 2.19 11.92
N VAL A 428 -38.11 1.60 12.95
CA VAL A 428 -39.58 1.36 12.95
C VAL A 428 -40.35 2.68 12.93
N ASP A 429 -41.57 2.67 12.37
CA ASP A 429 -42.38 3.88 12.12
C ASP A 429 -42.48 4.85 13.32
N ASP A 430 -42.66 4.32 14.53
CA ASP A 430 -42.75 5.13 15.75
C ASP A 430 -41.43 5.87 16.04
N ILE A 431 -40.29 5.18 15.91
CA ILE A 431 -38.96 5.77 16.10
C ILE A 431 -38.64 6.75 14.97
N GLN A 432 -39.02 6.43 13.73
CA GLN A 432 -38.87 7.34 12.60
C GLN A 432 -39.64 8.65 12.83
N GLY A 433 -40.85 8.57 13.39
CA GLY A 433 -41.62 9.74 13.79
C GLY A 433 -40.93 10.57 14.89
N GLU A 434 -40.29 9.93 15.87
CA GLU A 434 -39.48 10.63 16.87
C GLU A 434 -38.24 11.29 16.26
N ILE A 435 -37.55 10.63 15.33
CA ILE A 435 -36.39 11.18 14.60
C ILE A 435 -36.78 12.45 13.84
N ASP A 436 -37.91 12.41 13.13
CA ASP A 436 -38.38 13.57 12.37
C ASP A 436 -38.70 14.76 13.30
N CYS A 437 -39.24 14.48 14.48
CA CYS A 437 -39.49 15.49 15.51
C CYS A 437 -38.19 16.06 16.10
N ALA A 438 -37.20 15.21 16.41
CA ALA A 438 -35.90 15.63 16.94
C ALA A 438 -35.14 16.51 15.93
N ARG A 439 -35.14 16.10 14.66
CA ARG A 439 -34.57 16.89 13.55
C ARG A 439 -35.21 18.28 13.44
N GLN A 440 -36.54 18.36 13.51
CA GLN A 440 -37.23 19.65 13.48
C GLN A 440 -36.86 20.51 14.69
N ALA A 441 -36.78 19.91 15.88
CA ALA A 441 -36.39 20.62 17.10
C ALA A 441 -34.95 21.16 17.03
N ALA A 442 -34.02 20.39 16.47
CA ALA A 442 -32.64 20.83 16.26
C ALA A 442 -32.54 22.01 15.28
N ALA A 443 -33.31 21.94 14.18
CA ALA A 443 -33.42 23.03 13.22
C ALA A 443 -34.02 24.30 13.84
N ASP A 444 -35.10 24.16 14.63
CA ASP A 444 -35.75 25.28 15.33
C ASP A 444 -34.84 25.91 16.39
N ALA A 445 -34.01 25.11 17.06
CA ALA A 445 -33.01 25.55 18.02
C ALA A 445 -31.77 26.18 17.36
N GLY A 446 -31.64 26.09 16.03
CA GLY A 446 -30.49 26.63 15.30
C GLY A 446 -29.18 25.92 15.60
N ILE A 447 -29.24 24.63 15.93
CA ILE A 447 -28.04 23.81 16.18
C ILE A 447 -27.34 23.58 14.84
N THR A 448 -26.18 24.20 14.68
CA THR A 448 -25.40 24.15 13.42
C THR A 448 -24.13 23.32 13.54
N ARG A 449 -23.77 22.92 14.76
CA ARG A 449 -22.63 22.07 15.05
C ARG A 449 -22.95 21.23 16.29
N ARG A 450 -22.40 20.02 16.34
CA ARG A 450 -22.48 19.16 17.52
C ARG A 450 -21.96 19.91 18.76
N GLN A 451 -22.72 19.86 19.86
CA GLN A 451 -22.42 20.61 21.09
C GLN A 451 -21.64 19.80 22.15
N ARG A 452 -21.22 18.57 21.82
CA ARG A 452 -20.40 17.72 22.70
C ARG A 452 -18.92 18.11 22.61
N SER A 453 -18.25 18.22 23.77
CA SER A 453 -16.84 18.60 23.85
C SER A 453 -15.94 17.37 23.71
N PRO A 454 -14.87 17.39 22.90
CA PRO A 454 -13.85 16.33 22.87
C PRO A 454 -12.93 16.33 24.12
N GLU A 455 -13.27 17.10 25.16
CA GLU A 455 -12.56 17.18 26.42
C GLU A 455 -12.30 15.78 27.01
N GLY A 456 -11.02 15.41 27.14
CA GLY A 456 -10.59 14.12 27.68
C GLY A 456 -10.04 13.14 26.64
N LEU A 457 -10.30 13.36 25.33
CA LEU A 457 -9.78 12.52 24.26
C LEU A 457 -8.43 12.99 23.69
N GLU A 458 -8.00 14.21 24.00
CA GLU A 458 -6.79 14.83 23.44
C GLU A 458 -5.49 14.07 23.78
N SER A 459 -5.46 13.38 24.93
CA SER A 459 -4.33 12.55 25.38
C SER A 459 -4.39 11.12 24.86
N LYS A 460 -5.53 10.68 24.30
CA LYS A 460 -5.76 9.30 23.86
C LYS A 460 -5.18 9.08 22.48
N LEU A 461 -4.72 7.86 22.19
CA LEU A 461 -4.20 7.47 20.88
C LEU A 461 -5.24 6.61 20.16
N VAL A 462 -6.25 7.25 19.56
CA VAL A 462 -7.37 6.54 18.93
C VAL A 462 -7.38 6.79 17.43
N TRP A 463 -7.51 5.72 16.66
CA TRP A 463 -7.78 5.73 15.23
C TRP A 463 -9.14 5.09 14.97
N THR A 464 -9.83 5.60 13.96
CA THR A 464 -11.09 5.03 13.49
C THR A 464 -11.06 4.92 11.98
N ILE A 465 -11.59 3.83 11.46
CA ILE A 465 -11.79 3.61 10.03
C ILE A 465 -13.27 3.28 9.85
N SER A 466 -13.99 4.15 9.17
CA SER A 466 -15.41 3.97 8.92
C SER A 466 -15.68 3.82 7.43
N GLY A 467 -16.70 3.01 7.14
CA GLY A 467 -17.11 2.71 5.79
C GLY A 467 -17.77 3.89 5.06
N CYS A 468 -18.37 4.86 5.73
CA CYS A 468 -19.18 5.88 5.06
C CYS A 468 -19.19 7.21 5.77
N GLN A 469 -19.42 8.26 4.98
CA GLN A 469 -19.88 9.57 5.47
C GLN A 469 -21.36 9.51 5.87
N ASP A 470 -21.83 10.50 6.62
CA ASP A 470 -23.19 10.58 7.19
C ASP A 470 -24.31 10.47 6.14
N ASN A 471 -24.01 10.75 4.87
CA ASN A 471 -24.91 10.69 3.72
C ASN A 471 -24.70 9.47 2.81
N GLN A 472 -23.97 8.44 3.24
CA GLN A 472 -23.62 7.26 2.45
C GLN A 472 -23.93 5.93 3.15
N THR A 473 -23.99 4.87 2.33
CA THR A 473 -24.33 3.51 2.75
C THR A 473 -23.13 2.54 2.57
N SER A 474 -22.82 1.75 3.61
CA SER A 474 -21.84 0.66 3.52
C SER A 474 -22.46 -0.55 2.83
N ALA A 475 -21.73 -1.14 1.89
CA ALA A 475 -22.22 -2.21 1.02
C ALA A 475 -21.78 -3.60 1.50
N ASP A 476 -22.76 -4.51 1.68
CA ASP A 476 -22.52 -5.94 1.68
C ASP A 476 -22.45 -6.45 0.23
N ALA A 477 -21.27 -6.91 -0.19
CA ALA A 477 -20.98 -7.19 -1.61
C ALA A 477 -20.44 -8.61 -1.82
N THR A 478 -20.55 -9.11 -3.05
CA THR A 478 -19.90 -10.38 -3.46
C THR A 478 -18.68 -10.08 -4.31
N ILE A 479 -17.50 -10.11 -3.70
CA ILE A 479 -16.24 -9.76 -4.34
C ILE A 479 -15.46 -11.05 -4.61
N GLY A 480 -15.21 -11.36 -5.89
CA GLY A 480 -14.51 -12.59 -6.26
C GLY A 480 -15.24 -13.89 -5.89
N GLY A 481 -16.57 -13.83 -5.75
CA GLY A 481 -17.41 -14.98 -5.34
C GLY A 481 -17.52 -15.17 -3.83
N VAL A 482 -16.93 -14.28 -3.02
CA VAL A 482 -17.01 -14.28 -1.55
C VAL A 482 -17.88 -13.11 -1.10
N ARG A 483 -18.84 -13.36 -0.20
CA ARG A 483 -19.60 -12.29 0.45
C ARG A 483 -18.76 -11.62 1.54
N GLN A 484 -18.58 -10.31 1.45
CA GLN A 484 -17.83 -9.49 2.40
C GLN A 484 -18.17 -8.00 2.24
N GLY A 485 -17.85 -7.21 3.25
CA GLY A 485 -17.99 -5.76 3.22
C GLY A 485 -17.00 -5.11 2.28
N ALA A 486 -17.45 -4.14 1.50
CA ALA A 486 -16.59 -3.43 0.56
C ALA A 486 -15.46 -2.66 1.29
N MET A 487 -15.75 -2.06 2.45
CA MET A 487 -14.73 -1.39 3.27
C MET A 487 -13.72 -2.40 3.81
N THR A 488 -14.17 -3.46 4.49
CA THR A 488 -13.26 -4.49 5.03
C THR A 488 -12.38 -5.11 3.95
N TRP A 489 -12.95 -5.44 2.80
CA TRP A 489 -12.18 -5.92 1.65
C TRP A 489 -11.12 -4.90 1.20
N SER A 490 -11.53 -3.65 0.97
CA SER A 490 -10.61 -2.61 0.49
C SER A 490 -9.47 -2.34 1.49
N LEU A 491 -9.76 -2.40 2.79
CA LEU A 491 -8.81 -2.23 3.87
C LEU A 491 -7.76 -3.34 3.84
N LEU A 492 -8.20 -4.60 3.88
CA LEU A 492 -7.31 -5.75 3.98
C LEU A 492 -6.50 -5.97 2.69
N GLU A 493 -7.10 -5.76 1.51
CA GLU A 493 -6.37 -5.82 0.25
C GLU A 493 -5.33 -4.72 0.13
N SER A 494 -5.64 -3.50 0.59
CA SER A 494 -4.68 -2.40 0.58
C SER A 494 -3.50 -2.71 1.50
N LEU A 495 -3.79 -3.22 2.70
CA LEU A 495 -2.75 -3.67 3.64
C LEU A 495 -1.91 -4.80 3.03
N GLN A 496 -2.53 -5.80 2.42
CA GLN A 496 -1.82 -6.92 1.81
C GLN A 496 -0.95 -6.50 0.61
N GLU A 497 -1.41 -5.55 -0.21
CA GLU A 497 -0.59 -4.96 -1.28
C GLU A 497 0.62 -4.22 -0.68
N GLY A 498 0.41 -3.54 0.45
CA GLY A 498 1.48 -2.94 1.24
C GLY A 498 2.08 -1.68 0.63
N GLY A 499 3.11 -1.18 1.29
CA GLY A 499 3.96 -0.09 0.80
C GLY A 499 5.30 -0.62 0.29
N THR A 500 6.26 0.29 0.11
CA THR A 500 7.64 -0.05 -0.30
C THR A 500 8.36 -0.99 0.66
N LYS A 501 8.01 -0.95 1.95
CA LYS A 501 8.53 -1.83 3.00
C LYS A 501 7.84 -3.20 3.03
N GLY A 502 6.94 -3.47 2.09
CA GLY A 502 6.28 -4.76 1.90
C GLY A 502 4.84 -4.82 2.42
N PRO A 503 4.22 -6.01 2.34
CA PRO A 503 2.84 -6.23 2.74
C PRO A 503 2.65 -5.95 4.23
N TRP A 504 1.47 -5.46 4.60
CA TRP A 504 1.03 -5.11 5.95
C TRP A 504 1.76 -3.91 6.57
N HIS A 505 2.62 -3.23 5.79
CA HIS A 505 3.37 -2.06 6.24
C HIS A 505 2.95 -0.81 5.49
N LEU A 506 1.89 -0.15 5.99
CA LEU A 506 1.33 1.06 5.39
C LEU A 506 1.02 2.12 6.45
N ARG A 507 1.23 3.39 6.10
CA ARG A 507 0.72 4.53 6.87
C ARG A 507 -0.78 4.70 6.67
N TYR A 508 -1.48 5.21 7.69
CA TYR A 508 -2.93 5.42 7.63
C TYR A 508 -3.36 6.30 6.43
N GLU A 509 -2.62 7.37 6.12
CA GLU A 509 -2.92 8.25 4.96
C GLU A 509 -2.83 7.52 3.61
N ARG A 510 -1.79 6.70 3.45
CA ARG A 510 -1.60 5.94 2.22
C ARG A 510 -2.65 4.84 2.11
N LEU A 511 -2.96 4.19 3.24
CA LEU A 511 -3.99 3.18 3.34
C LEU A 511 -5.36 3.73 2.89
N LEU A 512 -5.74 4.92 3.38
CA LEU A 512 -6.98 5.58 2.97
C LEU A 512 -7.04 5.84 1.46
N SER A 513 -5.96 6.36 0.89
CA SER A 513 -5.84 6.58 -0.55
C SER A 513 -5.99 5.28 -1.37
N MET A 514 -5.36 4.20 -0.92
CA MET A 514 -5.42 2.90 -1.58
C MET A 514 -6.81 2.27 -1.49
N MET A 515 -7.44 2.31 -0.31
CA MET A 515 -8.81 1.85 -0.11
C MET A 515 -9.77 2.54 -1.07
N ARG A 516 -9.70 3.87 -1.17
CA ARG A 516 -10.53 4.67 -2.07
C ARG A 516 -10.33 4.30 -3.54
N LYS A 517 -9.08 4.13 -3.97
CA LYS A 517 -8.77 3.71 -5.34
C LYS A 517 -9.44 2.39 -5.66
N LYS A 518 -9.29 1.39 -4.79
CA LYS A 518 -9.90 0.05 -4.97
C LYS A 518 -11.42 0.10 -5.00
N LEU A 519 -12.05 0.86 -4.09
CA LEU A 519 -13.50 1.03 -4.05
C LEU A 519 -14.02 1.69 -5.34
N THR A 520 -13.31 2.72 -5.83
CA THR A 520 -13.65 3.41 -7.08
C THR A 520 -13.51 2.49 -8.30
N GLU A 521 -12.40 1.73 -8.39
CA GLU A 521 -12.16 0.76 -9.47
C GLU A 521 -13.24 -0.34 -9.53
N LYS A 522 -13.76 -0.72 -8.36
CA LYS A 522 -14.87 -1.67 -8.22
C LYS A 522 -16.26 -1.03 -8.26
N ARG A 523 -16.35 0.29 -8.48
CA ARG A 523 -17.61 1.04 -8.57
C ARG A 523 -18.48 0.98 -7.31
N PHE A 524 -17.86 0.89 -6.14
CA PHE A 524 -18.54 1.16 -4.88
C PHE A 524 -18.69 2.68 -4.71
N SER A 525 -19.89 3.12 -4.34
CA SER A 525 -20.19 4.52 -3.97
C SER A 525 -19.57 4.93 -2.63
N GLN A 526 -19.18 3.91 -1.87
CA GLN A 526 -18.64 3.99 -0.53
C GLN A 526 -17.33 4.78 -0.48
N ARG A 527 -17.26 5.80 0.39
CA ARG A 527 -16.04 6.57 0.64
C ARG A 527 -15.53 6.26 2.04
N PRO A 528 -14.38 5.58 2.17
CA PRO A 528 -13.80 5.31 3.47
C PRO A 528 -13.38 6.63 4.09
N ALA A 529 -13.57 6.75 5.40
CA ALA A 529 -13.09 7.86 6.19
C ALA A 529 -12.20 7.36 7.32
N MET A 530 -11.22 8.18 7.71
CA MET A 530 -10.44 7.91 8.91
C MET A 530 -10.54 9.09 9.88
N GLY A 531 -10.80 8.77 11.14
CA GLY A 531 -10.77 9.71 12.25
C GLY A 531 -9.62 9.41 13.20
N SER A 532 -9.11 10.45 13.85
CA SER A 532 -8.09 10.34 14.88
C SER A 532 -8.28 11.44 15.94
N THR A 533 -7.83 11.18 17.17
CA THR A 533 -7.77 12.19 18.25
C THR A 533 -6.76 13.32 17.96
N ARG A 534 -5.77 13.05 17.10
CA ARG A 534 -4.73 14.01 16.69
C ARG A 534 -4.34 13.82 15.22
N GLU A 535 -4.06 14.92 14.53
CA GLU A 535 -3.70 14.90 13.11
C GLU A 535 -2.36 14.17 12.83
N GLU A 536 -1.39 14.32 13.73
CA GLU A 536 -0.06 13.68 13.64
C GLU A 536 -0.13 12.15 13.57
N LEU A 537 -1.20 11.55 14.10
CA LEU A 537 -1.38 10.10 14.14
C LEU A 537 -1.70 9.50 12.76
N PHE A 538 -2.11 10.30 11.78
CA PHE A 538 -2.34 9.81 10.41
C PHE A 538 -1.04 9.43 9.69
N GLY A 539 0.09 10.05 10.05
CA GLY A 539 1.40 9.71 9.52
C GLY A 539 1.98 8.40 10.07
N ARG A 540 1.34 7.79 11.07
CA ARG A 540 1.83 6.56 11.71
C ARG A 540 1.53 5.33 10.85
N TYR A 541 2.31 4.28 11.06
CA TYR A 541 2.06 2.97 10.43
C TYR A 541 0.90 2.24 11.11
N TYR A 542 0.10 1.57 10.31
CA TYR A 542 -1.03 0.77 10.75
C TYR A 542 -0.58 -0.31 11.75
N LEU A 543 -1.15 -0.27 12.96
CA LEU A 543 -0.86 -1.22 14.06
C LEU A 543 0.64 -1.35 14.43
N ALA A 544 1.41 -0.27 14.30
CA ALA A 544 2.83 -0.26 14.68
C ALA A 544 3.06 -0.65 16.15
N ASN A 545 4.15 -1.37 16.42
CA ASN A 545 4.53 -1.81 17.77
C ASN A 545 5.06 -0.67 18.65
N LYS A 546 5.59 0.41 18.05
CA LYS A 546 6.03 1.61 18.75
C LYS A 546 5.06 2.77 18.44
N PRO A 547 4.67 3.58 19.45
CA PRO A 547 3.78 4.72 19.26
C PRO A 547 4.36 5.76 18.31
#